data_AF-A0A920K254-F1
#
_entry.id   AF-A0A920K254-F1
#
_cell.length_a   1.000
_cell.length_b   1.000
_cell.length_c   1.000
_cell.angle_alpha   90.00
_cell.angle_beta   90.00
_cell.angle_gamma   90.00
#
_symmetry.space_group_name_H-M   'P 1'
#
loop_
_entity.id
_entity.type
_entity.pdbx_description
1 polymer ?
#
loop_
_entity_poly.entity_id
_entity_poly.type
_entity_poly.pdbx_seq_one_letter_code
_entity_poly.pdbx_strand_id
1 'polypeptide(L)'
;MHSGHGRIVGRRQADLNRARKIERFLSQPFHVAEIFTGSPGILVDLADTIKGFKGLCSGEYDHLPEAAFYMVGTIEDAVAKAEAMATEAAKDFFSDGRQAAI
;
A
#
# COMPACT_ATOMS: atom_id res chain seq x y z
N MET A 1 7.35 -1.37 -38.11
CA MET A 1 6.41 -0.52 -37.34
C MET A 1 5.76 -1.30 -36.19
N HIS A 2 6.52 -1.80 -35.20
CA HIS A 2 5.97 -2.73 -34.18
C HIS A 2 6.36 -2.40 -32.72
N SER A 3 6.30 -1.14 -32.26
CA SER A 3 6.70 -0.81 -30.87
C SER A 3 5.63 -0.07 -30.04
N GLY A 4 4.37 -0.08 -30.46
CA GLY A 4 3.27 0.59 -29.73
C GLY A 4 2.61 -0.28 -28.65
N HIS A 5 2.35 -1.56 -28.94
CA HIS A 5 1.46 -2.40 -28.12
C HIS A 5 2.00 -2.67 -26.70
N GLY A 6 3.29 -2.96 -26.54
CA GLY A 6 3.90 -3.22 -25.22
C GLY A 6 3.88 -2.02 -24.28
N ARG A 7 4.02 -0.79 -24.81
CA ARG A 7 4.00 0.44 -24.01
C ARG A 7 2.60 0.80 -23.50
N ILE A 8 1.56 0.45 -24.25
CA ILE A 8 0.16 0.73 -23.89
C ILE A 8 -0.31 -0.25 -22.79
N VAL A 9 0.15 -1.50 -22.82
CA VAL A 9 -0.18 -2.49 -21.77
C VAL A 9 0.52 -2.14 -20.46
N GLY A 10 1.81 -1.78 -20.50
CA GLY A 10 2.57 -1.41 -19.30
C GLY A 10 2.00 -0.19 -18.57
N ARG A 11 1.60 0.86 -19.30
CA ARG A 11 0.96 2.04 -18.70
C ARG A 11 -0.37 1.69 -18.02
N ARG A 12 -1.24 0.93 -18.69
CA ARG A 12 -2.55 0.54 -18.12
C ARG A 12 -2.41 -0.27 -16.84
N GLN A 13 -1.42 -1.15 -16.76
CA GLN A 13 -1.19 -1.93 -15.54
C GLN A 13 -0.76 -1.04 -14.37
N ALA A 14 0.09 -0.04 -14.61
CA ALA A 14 0.47 0.93 -13.60
C ALA A 14 -0.73 1.74 -13.10
N ASP A 15 -1.58 2.21 -14.02
CA ASP A 15 -2.80 2.96 -13.68
C ASP A 15 -3.77 2.11 -12.83
N LEU A 16 -3.97 0.84 -13.19
CA LEU A 16 -4.80 -0.10 -12.43
C LEU A 16 -4.22 -0.38 -11.03
N ASN A 17 -2.91 -0.53 -10.92
CA ASN A 17 -2.24 -0.76 -9.64
C ASN A 17 -2.39 0.46 -8.71
N ARG A 18 -2.21 1.67 -9.24
CA ARG A 18 -2.40 2.91 -8.48
C ARG A 18 -3.86 3.10 -8.05
N ALA A 19 -4.82 2.82 -8.95
CA ALA A 19 -6.24 2.88 -8.64
C ALA A 19 -6.61 1.97 -7.46
N ARG A 20 -6.12 0.72 -7.44
CA ARG A 20 -6.33 -0.19 -6.30
C ARG A 20 -5.71 0.31 -5.01
N LYS A 21 -4.49 0.86 -5.05
CA LYS A 21 -3.85 1.47 -3.86
C LYS A 21 -4.66 2.65 -3.33
N ILE A 22 -5.18 3.50 -4.21
CA ILE A 22 -6.06 4.63 -3.86
C ILE A 22 -7.36 4.14 -3.23
N GLU A 23 -8.00 3.13 -3.81
CA GLU A 23 -9.21 2.50 -3.24
C GLU A 23 -8.96 2.01 -1.81
N ARG A 24 -7.82 1.33 -1.58
CA ARG A 24 -7.43 0.88 -0.25
C ARG A 24 -7.13 2.06 0.68
N PHE A 25 -6.41 3.07 0.22
CA PHE A 25 -6.02 4.24 1.03
C PHE A 25 -7.20 5.12 1.43
N LEU A 26 -8.35 5.01 0.75
CA LEU A 26 -9.61 5.61 1.19
C LEU A 26 -10.21 4.92 2.43
N SER A 27 -9.75 3.71 2.77
CA SER A 27 -10.14 3.04 4.01
C SER A 27 -9.33 3.56 5.19
N GLN A 28 -10.02 3.91 6.28
CA GLN A 28 -9.40 4.40 7.51
C GLN A 28 -10.06 3.77 8.75
N PRO A 29 -9.30 3.56 9.84
CA PRO A 29 -9.87 3.19 11.14
C PRO A 29 -10.72 4.34 11.70
N PHE A 30 -12.02 4.12 11.84
CA PHE A 30 -12.91 5.11 12.44
C PHE A 30 -13.07 4.90 13.94
N HIS A 31 -13.01 5.97 14.73
CA HIS A 31 -13.23 5.94 16.18
C HIS A 31 -14.55 5.24 16.57
N VAL A 32 -15.63 5.50 15.81
CA VAL A 32 -16.94 4.86 16.05
C VAL A 32 -16.98 3.38 15.69
N ALA A 33 -16.01 2.91 14.88
CA ALA A 33 -15.92 1.54 14.40
C ALA A 33 -14.92 0.70 15.20
N GLU A 34 -14.22 1.28 16.18
CA GLU A 34 -13.19 0.61 16.97
C GLU A 34 -13.72 -0.66 17.66
N ILE A 35 -14.94 -0.59 18.22
CA ILE A 35 -15.60 -1.73 18.87
C ILE A 35 -15.88 -2.91 17.93
N PHE A 36 -15.95 -2.67 16.62
CA PHE A 36 -16.22 -3.70 15.61
C PHE A 36 -14.95 -4.18 14.90
N THR A 37 -13.97 -3.30 14.74
CA THR A 37 -12.75 -3.54 13.96
C THR A 37 -11.56 -3.95 14.83
N GLY A 38 -11.60 -3.66 16.13
CA GLY A 38 -10.50 -3.88 17.07
C GLY A 38 -9.28 -2.97 16.82
N SER A 39 -9.39 -2.02 15.90
CA SER A 39 -8.32 -1.09 15.53
C SER A 39 -8.66 0.32 16.05
N PRO A 40 -7.74 0.98 16.77
CA PRO A 40 -7.96 2.34 17.26
C PRO A 40 -8.30 3.31 16.13
N GLY A 41 -9.29 4.19 16.37
CA GLY A 41 -9.64 5.23 15.41
C GLY A 41 -8.49 6.21 15.16
N ILE A 42 -8.39 6.72 13.93
CA ILE A 42 -7.40 7.72 13.53
C ILE A 42 -8.11 8.91 12.92
N LEU A 43 -7.65 10.13 13.25
CA LEU A 43 -8.05 11.36 12.58
C LEU A 43 -6.88 11.85 11.74
N VAL A 44 -7.11 12.03 10.44
CA VAL A 44 -6.08 12.44 9.49
C VAL A 44 -6.30 13.90 9.12
N ASP A 45 -5.24 14.69 9.20
CA ASP A 45 -5.31 16.08 8.80
C ASP A 45 -5.46 16.23 7.28
N LEU A 46 -6.09 17.34 6.87
CA LEU A 46 -6.31 17.63 5.44
C LEU A 46 -4.99 17.69 4.67
N ALA A 47 -3.95 18.27 5.27
CA ALA A 47 -2.63 18.40 4.64
C ALA A 47 -2.01 17.02 4.33
N ASP A 48 -2.10 16.09 5.28
CA ASP A 48 -1.57 14.73 5.12
C ASP A 48 -2.39 13.91 4.14
N THR A 49 -3.71 14.10 4.14
CA THR A 49 -4.61 13.51 3.13
C THR A 49 -4.17 13.93 1.72
N ILE A 50 -4.01 15.23 1.49
CA ILE A 50 -3.60 15.77 0.19
C ILE A 50 -2.21 15.26 -0.21
N LYS A 51 -1.27 15.22 0.75
CA LYS A 51 0.08 14.70 0.53
C LYS A 51 0.05 13.24 0.07
N GLY A 52 -0.66 12.38 0.79
CA GLY A 52 -0.77 10.96 0.48
C GLY A 52 -1.36 10.70 -0.90
N PHE A 53 -2.50 11.33 -1.23
CA PHE A 53 -3.11 11.17 -2.56
C PHE A 53 -2.25 11.74 -3.69
N LYS A 54 -1.51 12.83 -3.47
CA LYS A 54 -0.58 13.36 -4.48
C LYS A 54 0.54 12.37 -4.78
N GLY A 55 1.15 11.77 -3.76
CA GLY A 55 2.22 10.77 -3.95
C GLY A 55 1.72 9.47 -4.59
N LEU A 56 0.49 9.04 -4.28
CA LEU A 56 -0.16 7.91 -4.96
C LEU A 56 -0.41 8.19 -6.45
N CYS A 57 -0.94 9.38 -6.77
CA CYS A 57 -1.21 9.77 -8.16
C CYS A 57 0.08 9.95 -8.98
N SER A 58 1.15 10.47 -8.37
CA SER A 58 2.45 10.63 -9.03
C SER A 58 3.19 9.30 -9.23
N GLY A 59 2.86 8.28 -8.43
CA GLY A 59 3.49 6.95 -8.45
C GLY A 59 4.68 6.81 -7.52
N GLU A 60 4.88 7.74 -6.58
CA GLU A 60 5.96 7.71 -5.60
C GLU A 60 5.98 6.40 -4.80
N TYR A 61 4.81 5.84 -4.55
CA TYR A 61 4.63 4.61 -3.76
C TYR A 61 4.32 3.37 -4.61
N ASP A 62 4.66 3.38 -5.91
CA ASP A 62 4.41 2.22 -6.80
C ASP A 62 5.11 0.94 -6.33
N HIS A 63 6.24 1.08 -5.63
CA HIS A 63 7.04 -0.01 -5.08
C HIS A 63 6.42 -0.69 -3.85
N LEU A 64 5.48 -0.05 -3.16
CA LEU A 64 4.84 -0.61 -1.96
C LEU A 64 3.73 -1.61 -2.33
N PRO A 65 3.50 -2.68 -1.54
CA PRO A 65 2.42 -3.63 -1.79
C PRO A 65 1.04 -2.98 -1.56
N GLU A 66 0.02 -3.40 -2.31
CA GLU A 66 -1.34 -2.87 -2.20
C GLU A 66 -1.93 -3.00 -0.78
N ALA A 67 -1.66 -4.12 -0.11
CA ALA A 67 -2.15 -4.40 1.24
C ALA A 67 -1.66 -3.42 2.31
N ALA A 68 -0.54 -2.71 2.07
CA ALA A 68 -0.03 -1.70 2.99
C ALA A 68 -0.92 -0.46 3.07
N PHE A 69 -1.75 -0.21 2.06
CA PHE A 69 -2.64 0.96 2.01
C PHE A 69 -4.01 0.72 2.66
N TYR A 70 -4.27 -0.48 3.19
CA TYR A 70 -5.56 -0.81 3.79
C TYR A 70 -5.60 -0.48 5.28
N MET A 71 -6.67 0.19 5.73
CA MET A 71 -6.92 0.54 7.14
C MET A 71 -5.74 1.25 7.79
N VAL A 72 -5.29 2.33 7.15
CA VAL A 72 -4.22 3.22 7.62
C VAL A 72 -4.75 4.66 7.66
N GLY A 73 -4.08 5.55 8.37
CA GLY A 73 -4.45 6.97 8.41
C GLY A 73 -3.65 7.79 7.39
N THR A 74 -2.37 7.98 7.69
CA THR A 74 -1.44 8.77 6.90
C THR A 74 -0.69 7.92 5.87
N ILE A 75 0.03 8.56 4.97
CA ILE A 75 0.88 7.84 4.02
C ILE A 75 2.10 7.22 4.71
N GLU A 76 2.57 7.83 5.79
CA GLU A 76 3.63 7.31 6.65
C GLU A 76 3.19 5.99 7.32
N ASP A 77 1.93 5.88 7.74
CA ASP A 77 1.38 4.62 8.27
C ASP A 77 1.41 3.51 7.22
N ALA A 78 1.10 3.83 5.96
CA ALA A 78 1.19 2.88 4.85
C ALA A 78 2.64 2.41 4.61
N VAL A 79 3.61 3.33 4.67
CA VAL A 79 5.04 3.00 4.55
C VAL A 79 5.48 2.10 5.71
N ALA A 80 5.18 2.48 6.95
CA ALA A 80 5.52 1.69 8.13
C ALA A 80 4.89 0.30 8.09
N LYS A 81 3.63 0.20 7.62
CA LYS A 81 2.96 -1.09 7.43
C LYS A 81 3.65 -1.94 6.36
N ALA A 82 4.08 -1.35 5.25
CA ALA A 82 4.83 -2.08 4.22
C ALA A 82 6.15 -2.63 4.75
N GLU A 83 6.88 -1.86 5.56
CA GLU A 83 8.12 -2.31 6.21
C GLU A 83 7.88 -3.47 7.19
N ALA A 84 6.82 -3.38 7.99
CA ALA A 84 6.41 -4.47 8.88
C ALA A 84 6.08 -5.73 8.08
N MET A 85 5.31 -5.62 6.99
CA MET A 85 4.98 -6.76 6.13
C MET A 85 6.22 -7.40 5.49
N ALA A 86 7.20 -6.60 5.06
CA ALA A 86 8.46 -7.12 4.53
C ALA A 86 9.26 -7.87 5.60
N THR A 87 9.26 -7.36 6.83
CA THR A 87 9.92 -7.98 7.98
C THR A 87 9.25 -9.31 8.37
N GLU A 88 7.92 -9.34 8.44
CA GLU A 88 7.18 -10.57 8.73
C GLU A 88 7.37 -11.62 7.64
N ALA A 89 7.28 -11.22 6.36
CA ALA A 89 7.58 -12.13 5.26
C ALA A 89 9.00 -12.71 5.39
N ALA A 90 9.99 -11.90 5.72
CA ALA A 90 11.36 -12.38 5.95
C ALA A 90 11.42 -13.39 7.09
N LYS A 91 10.77 -13.13 8.24
CA LYS A 91 10.70 -14.07 9.36
C LYS A 91 10.06 -15.39 8.95
N ASP A 92 8.94 -15.35 8.22
CA ASP A 92 8.24 -16.54 7.71
C ASP A 92 9.16 -17.35 6.79
N PHE A 93 9.91 -16.69 5.90
CA PHE A 93 10.91 -17.36 5.06
C PHE A 93 11.97 -18.10 5.88
N PHE A 94 12.40 -17.55 7.02
CA PHE A 94 13.39 -18.18 7.90
C PHE A 94 12.78 -19.27 8.80
N SER A 95 11.53 -19.13 9.25
CA SER A 95 10.87 -20.14 10.10
C SER A 95 10.40 -21.37 9.32
N ASP A 96 10.03 -21.22 8.04
CA ASP A 96 9.55 -22.30 7.18
C ASP A 96 10.67 -23.25 6.69
N GLY A 97 11.91 -23.10 7.17
CA GLY A 97 13.00 -24.02 6.86
C GLY A 97 13.42 -24.03 5.38
N ARG A 98 13.00 -23.04 4.58
CA ARG A 98 13.51 -22.82 3.21
C ARG A 98 14.91 -22.20 3.29
N GLN A 99 15.86 -22.97 3.81
CA GLN A 99 17.28 -22.69 3.70
C GLN A 99 17.58 -22.49 2.21
N ALA A 100 18.01 -21.28 1.84
CA ALA A 100 18.58 -21.06 0.53
C ALA A 100 19.76 -22.02 0.38
N ALA A 101 19.66 -22.92 -0.58
CA ALA A 101 20.79 -23.66 -1.09
C ALA A 101 21.76 -22.66 -1.75
N ILE A 102 22.70 -22.15 -0.96
CA ILE A 102 23.96 -21.56 -1.41
C ILE A 102 25.04 -22.00 -0.42
#